data_AF-A0A497QRT6-F1
#
_entry.id   AF-A0A497QRT6-F1
#
_cell.length_a   1.000
_cell.length_b   1.000
_cell.length_c   1.000
_cell.angle_alpha   90.00
_cell.angle_beta   90.00
_cell.angle_gamma   90.00
#
_symmetry.space_group_name_H-M   'P 1'
#
loop_
_entity.id
_entity.type
_entity.pdbx_description
1 polymer ?
#
loop_
_entity_poly.entity_id
_entity_poly.type
_entity_poly.pdbx_seq_one_letter_code
_entity_poly.pdbx_strand_id
1 'polypeptide(L)' 'MIIRILDILSAILTVVSLNLTVKYNKAWLLYAFSCILFTTVCISKHLRGLSCMGEILLITGIKNYIIGKEK' A
#
# COMPACT_ATOMS: atom_id res chain seq x y z
N MET A 1 -4.20 -12.66 16.55
CA MET A 1 -2.88 -13.09 16.04
C MET A 1 -2.71 -12.76 14.55
N ILE A 2 -3.66 -13.18 13.70
CA ILE A 2 -3.64 -12.95 12.24
C ILE A 2 -3.50 -11.46 11.84
N ILE A 3 -4.23 -10.55 12.49
CA ILE A 3 -4.14 -9.10 12.21
C ILE A 3 -2.73 -8.53 12.49
N ARG A 4 -2.01 -9.04 13.50
CA ARG A 4 -0.63 -8.59 13.79
C ARG A 4 0.35 -9.04 12.71
N ILE A 5 0.13 -10.23 12.14
CA ILE A 5 0.96 -10.73 11.03
C ILE A 5 0.71 -9.89 9.79
N LEU A 6 -0.55 -9.57 9.48
CA LEU A 6 -0.91 -8.68 8.38
C LEU A 6 -0.30 -7.28 8.53
N ASP A 7 -0.27 -6.75 9.76
CA ASP A 7 0.33 -5.45 10.09
C ASP A 7 1.83 -5.41 9.71
N ILE A 8 2.60 -6.40 10.21
CA ILE A 8 4.03 -6.54 9.93
C ILE A 8 4.27 -6.78 8.44
N LEU A 9 3.47 -7.65 7.81
CA LEU A 9 3.56 -7.94 6.39
C LEU A 9 3.32 -6.68 5.56
N SER A 10 2.30 -5.90 5.90
CA SER A 10 1.96 -4.64 5.22
C SER A 10 3.08 -3.62 5.32
N ALA A 11 3.73 -3.50 6.48
CA ALA A 11 4.86 -2.61 6.70
C ALA A 11 6.07 -3.00 5.84
N ILE A 12 6.46 -4.28 5.85
CA ILE A 12 7.58 -4.80 5.04
C ILE A 12 7.32 -4.59 3.56
N LEU A 13 6.13 -4.98 3.07
CA LEU A 13 5.72 -4.79 1.68
C LEU A 13 5.73 -3.31 1.27
N THR A 14 5.30 -2.40 2.15
CA THR A 14 5.30 -0.97 1.86
C THR A 14 6.72 -0.41 1.74
N VAL A 15 7.64 -0.79 2.64
CA VAL A 15 9.05 -0.35 2.57
C VAL A 15 9.74 -0.90 1.32
N VAL A 16 9.54 -2.18 1.01
CA VAL A 16 10.14 -2.80 -0.17
C VAL A 16 9.58 -2.20 -1.46
N SER A 17 8.26 -1.99 -1.53
CA SER A 17 7.62 -1.41 -2.71
C SER A 17 8.07 0.03 -2.96
N LEU A 18 8.19 0.87 -1.93
CA LEU A 18 8.70 2.24 -2.05
C LEU A 18 10.12 2.30 -2.64
N ASN A 19 11.01 1.39 -2.20
CA ASN A 19 12.36 1.30 -2.77
C ASN A 19 12.34 0.85 -4.23
N LEU A 20 11.43 -0.06 -4.58
CA LEU A 20 11.32 -0.58 -5.94
C LEU A 20 10.61 0.40 -6.90
N THR A 21 9.68 1.24 -6.42
CA THR A 21 8.95 2.22 -7.25
C THR A 21 9.87 3.26 -7.89
N VAL A 22 11.07 3.48 -7.34
CA VAL A 22 12.08 4.36 -7.93
C VAL A 22 12.64 3.80 -9.24
N LYS A 23 12.72 2.47 -9.38
CA LYS A 23 13.34 1.79 -10.52
C LYS A 23 12.34 1.07 -11.43
N TYR A 24 11.22 0.61 -10.88
CA TYR A 24 10.29 -0.26 -11.60
C TYR A 24 8.87 0.26 -11.46
N ASN A 25 8.24 0.66 -12.58
CA ASN A 25 6.85 1.10 -12.59
C ASN A 25 5.89 0.01 -12.03
N LYS A 26 6.18 -1.27 -12.29
CA LYS A 26 5.38 -2.40 -11.77
C LYS A 26 5.35 -2.47 -10.23
N ALA A 27 6.31 -1.86 -9.54
CA ALA A 27 6.31 -1.84 -8.08
C ALA A 27 5.18 -0.99 -7.48
N TRP A 28 4.57 -0.10 -8.27
CA TRP A 28 3.37 0.64 -7.86
C TRP A 28 2.15 -0.27 -7.63
N LEU A 29 2.07 -1.42 -8.32
CA LEU A 29 1.06 -2.44 -8.03
C LEU A 29 1.30 -3.13 -6.68
N LEU A 30 2.57 -3.41 -6.37
CA LEU A 30 2.96 -4.00 -5.09
C LEU A 30 2.67 -3.04 -3.92
N TYR A 31 2.90 -1.74 -4.15
CA TYR A 31 2.56 -0.67 -3.23
C TYR A 31 1.03 -0.54 -3.03
N ALA A 32 0.25 -0.59 -4.11
CA ALA A 32 -1.21 -0.61 -4.01
C ALA A 32 -1.70 -1.84 -3.21
N PHE A 33 -1.12 -3.02 -3.44
CA PHE A 33 -1.45 -4.21 -2.66
C PHE A 33 -1.10 -4.05 -1.18
N SER A 34 0.05 -3.46 -0.84
CA SER A 34 0.42 -3.20 0.56
C SER A 34 -0.53 -2.21 1.25
N CYS A 35 -1.03 -1.21 0.52
CA CYS A 35 -2.03 -0.27 1.00
C CYS A 35 -3.37 -0.95 1.33
N ILE A 36 -3.82 -1.92 0.52
CA ILE A 36 -5.04 -2.70 0.82
C ILE A 36 -4.89 -3.46 2.14
N LEU A 37 -3.74 -4.11 2.34
CA LEU A 37 -3.45 -4.85 3.58
C LEU A 37 -3.43 -3.91 4.78
N PHE A 38 -2.77 -2.75 4.65
CA PHE A 38 -2.70 -1.72 5.68
C PHE A 38 -4.10 -1.20 6.05
N THR A 39 -4.91 -0.81 5.06
CA THR A 39 -6.29 -0.35 5.29
C THR A 39 -7.12 -1.41 5.99
N THR A 40 -7.00 -2.68 5.59
CA THR A 40 -7.72 -3.80 6.22
C THR A 40 -7.35 -3.94 7.72
N VAL A 41 -6.07 -3.80 8.05
CA VAL A 41 -5.58 -3.82 9.44
C VAL A 41 -6.11 -2.60 10.21
N CYS A 42 -6.10 -1.42 9.61
CA CYS A 42 -6.59 -0.19 10.23
C CYS A 42 -8.10 -0.25 10.52
N ILE A 43 -8.91 -0.77 9.59
CA ILE A 43 -10.34 -0.98 9.78
C ILE A 43 -10.57 -1.96 10.94
N SER A 44 -9.82 -3.06 10.98
CA SER A 44 -9.92 -4.08 12.04
C SER A 44 -9.53 -3.55 13.43
N LYS A 45 -8.73 -2.49 13.49
CA LYS A 45 -8.33 -1.80 14.74
C LYS A 45 -9.17 -0.56 15.04
N HIS A 46 -10.24 -0.29 14.28
CA HIS A 46 -11.09 0.91 14.38
C HIS A 46 -10.33 2.24 14.21
N LEU A 47 -9.19 2.23 13.52
CA LEU A 47 -8.37 3.41 13.24
C LEU A 47 -8.86 4.12 11.97
N ARG A 48 -10.01 4.79 12.06
CA ARG A 48 -10.70 5.39 10.91
C ARG A 48 -9.85 6.42 10.14
N GLY A 49 -9.07 7.25 10.83
CA GLY A 49 -8.19 8.24 10.18
C GLY A 49 -7.10 7.60 9.32
N LEU A 50 -6.44 6.56 9.86
CA LEU A 50 -5.41 5.80 9.14
C LEU A 50 -5.99 4.97 7.99
N SER A 51 -7.23 4.50 8.13
CA SER A 51 -7.94 3.78 7.07
C SER A 51 -8.20 4.69 5.86
N CYS A 52 -8.64 5.93 6.10
CA CYS A 52 -8.84 6.94 5.05
C CYS A 52 -7.52 7.31 4.35
N MET A 53 -6.43 7.45 5.13
CA MET A 53 -5.10 7.63 4.57
C MET A 53 -4.70 6.45 3.65
N GLY A 54 -4.98 5.21 4.06
CA GLY A 54 -4.71 4.03 3.25
C GLY A 54 -5.45 4.01 1.90
N GLU A 55 -6.69 4.49 1.85
CA GLU A 55 -7.45 4.63 0.59
C GLU A 55 -6.84 5.69 -0.34
N ILE A 56 -6.41 6.84 0.19
CA ILE A 56 -5.75 7.88 -0.60
C ILE A 56 -4.41 7.36 -1.16
N LEU A 57 -3.65 6.61 -0.35
CA LEU A 57 -2.39 5.99 -0.79
C LEU A 57 -2.64 4.93 -1.86
N LEU A 58 -3.71 4.16 -1.76
CA LEU A 58 -4.11 3.18 -2.78
C LEU A 58 -4.39 3.86 -4.12
N ILE A 59 -5.21 4.91 -4.12
CA ILE A 59 -5.52 5.70 -5.33
C ILE A 59 -4.24 6.28 -5.93
N THR A 60 -3.37 6.82 -5.08
CA THR A 60 -2.07 7.37 -5.50
C THR A 60 -1.19 6.30 -6.14
N GLY A 61 -1.13 5.10 -5.56
CA GLY A 61 -0.38 3.98 -6.11
C GLY A 61 -0.89 3.55 -7.48
N ILE A 62 -2.21 3.40 -7.63
CA ILE A 62 -2.85 3.04 -8.91
C ILE A 62 -2.61 4.14 -9.96
N LYS A 63 -2.78 5.41 -9.59
CA LYS A 63 -2.54 6.54 -10.50
C LYS A 63 -1.10 6.56 -11.00
N ASN A 64 -0.13 6.37 -10.11
CA ASN A 64 1.28 6.33 -10.49
C ASN A 64 1.61 5.11 -11.36
N TYR A 65 1.00 3.95 -11.11
CA TYR A 65 1.15 2.78 -11.97
C TYR A 65 0.68 3.05 -13.40
N ILE A 66 -0.48 3.70 -13.55
CA ILE A 66 -1.07 4.05 -14.86
C ILE A 66 -0.19 5.08 -15.58
N ILE A 67 0.13 6.20 -14.92
CA ILE A 67 0.94 7.28 -15.52
C ILE A 67 2.36 6.80 -15.84
N GLY A 68 2.97 6.02 -14.97
CA GLY A 68 4.30 5.45 -15.21
C GLY A 68 4.32 4.39 -16.32
N LYS A 69 3.16 3.98 -16.84
CA LYS A 69 3.04 3.13 -18.04
C LYS A 69 3.07 3.94 -19.34
N GLU A 70 2.83 5.26 -19.24
CA GLU A 70 2.90 6.21 -20.35
C GLU A 70 4.30 6.82 -20.52
N LYS A 71 5.21 6.59 -19.56
CA LYS A 71 6.65 6.90 -19.68
C LYS A 71 7.42 5.70 -20.21
#